data_AF-Q666I0-F1
#
_entry.id   AF-Q666I0-F1
#
_cell.length_a   1.000
_cell.length_b   1.000
_cell.length_c   1.000
_cell.angle_alpha   90.00
_cell.angle_beta   90.00
_cell.angle_gamma   90.00
#
_symmetry.space_group_name_H-M   'P 1'
#
loop_
_entity.id
_entity.type
_entity.pdbx_description
1 polymer ?
#
loop_
_entity_poly.entity_id
_entity_poly.type
_entity_poly.pdbx_seq_one_letter_code
_entity_poly.pdbx_strand_id
1 'polypeptide(L)'
;MHEKMIKKKKKNNPILYNLYAIPLVDGSWTLGHICYLVEGIEEGYYSITCGFFNHRFSTFEELIERQNELSLSKPVFVFTIADDPFKKKWKLIGNRKVEYKNVNVEEHITGTWGWYDKEEKDTHWVLEMYFGIYPWDSFYDKSFMDNLLIPGQKKPPFARDKISFSEIELKSIGL
;
A
#
# COMPACT_ATOMS: atom_id res chain seq x y z
N MET A 1 -5.14 34.39 -3.96
CA MET A 1 -4.34 33.33 -3.34
C MET A 1 -3.95 32.36 -4.45
N HIS A 2 -2.67 32.33 -4.84
CA HIS A 2 -2.20 31.55 -5.99
C HIS A 2 -2.09 30.06 -5.63
N GLU A 3 -3.11 29.26 -5.99
CA GLU A 3 -2.98 27.81 -6.07
C GLU A 3 -2.05 27.44 -7.24
N LYS A 4 -0.74 27.45 -7.01
CA LYS A 4 0.23 26.99 -8.00
C LYS A 4 0.40 25.47 -7.92
N MET A 5 -0.54 24.83 -8.61
CA MET A 5 -0.49 23.68 -9.53
C MET A 5 0.67 22.67 -9.43
N ILE A 6 0.30 21.45 -9.05
CA ILE A 6 1.00 20.16 -9.22
C ILE A 6 1.75 20.10 -10.56
N LYS A 7 3.08 19.88 -10.53
CA LYS A 7 3.81 19.42 -11.73
C LYS A 7 3.53 17.93 -11.94
N LYS A 8 2.69 17.64 -12.93
CA LYS A 8 2.34 16.28 -13.37
C LYS A 8 3.59 15.47 -13.76
N LYS A 9 3.62 14.21 -13.28
CA LYS A 9 4.32 13.02 -13.82
C LYS A 9 5.58 13.32 -14.63
N LYS A 10 6.75 13.32 -14.00
CA LYS A 10 8.00 13.14 -14.75
C LYS A 10 8.04 11.71 -15.27
N LYS A 11 7.84 11.54 -16.58
CA LYS A 11 7.89 10.25 -17.29
C LYS A 11 9.18 9.45 -17.05
N ASN A 12 10.23 10.08 -16.53
CA ASN A 12 11.55 9.52 -16.29
C ASN A 12 11.98 9.58 -14.80
N ASN A 13 11.06 9.65 -13.85
CA ASN A 13 11.46 9.54 -12.44
C ASN A 13 11.88 8.09 -12.12
N PRO A 14 13.09 7.85 -11.58
CA PRO A 14 13.62 6.49 -11.34
C PRO A 14 12.87 5.70 -10.25
N ILE A 15 11.99 6.35 -9.49
CA ILE A 15 11.20 5.75 -8.42
C ILE A 15 9.83 5.27 -8.92
N LEU A 16 9.30 5.87 -10.00
CA LEU A 16 8.01 5.48 -10.55
C LEU A 16 8.08 4.05 -11.09
N TYR A 17 7.03 3.27 -10.84
CA TYR A 17 6.92 1.85 -11.20
C TYR A 17 7.82 0.90 -10.40
N ASN A 18 8.53 1.40 -9.39
CA ASN A 18 9.29 0.52 -8.52
C ASN A 18 8.35 -0.44 -7.78
N LEU A 19 8.80 -1.68 -7.73
CA LEU A 19 8.18 -2.76 -6.98
C LEU A 19 9.03 -3.01 -5.74
N TYR A 20 8.37 -3.04 -4.59
CA TYR A 20 9.01 -3.27 -3.30
C TYR A 20 8.49 -4.55 -2.67
N ALA A 21 9.38 -5.34 -2.09
CA ALA A 21 9.04 -6.35 -1.11
C ALA A 21 8.89 -5.69 0.26
N ILE A 22 7.82 -6.03 0.95
CA ILE A 22 7.42 -5.46 2.23
C ILE A 22 7.40 -6.57 3.26
N PRO A 23 8.27 -6.54 4.28
CA PRO A 23 8.22 -7.53 5.35
C PRO A 23 7.00 -7.28 6.24
N LEU A 24 6.37 -8.37 6.66
CA LEU A 24 5.31 -8.40 7.67
C LEU A 24 5.89 -8.86 9.02
N VAL A 25 5.21 -8.55 10.13
CA VAL A 25 5.74 -8.78 11.48
C VAL A 25 5.93 -10.26 11.80
N ASP A 26 5.14 -11.13 11.18
CA ASP A 26 5.24 -12.59 11.34
C ASP A 26 6.32 -13.25 10.47
N GLY A 27 7.18 -12.43 9.83
CA GLY A 27 8.32 -12.87 9.04
C GLY A 27 7.98 -13.18 7.58
N SER A 28 6.69 -13.18 7.21
CA SER A 28 6.25 -13.30 5.82
C SER A 28 6.43 -11.99 5.05
N TRP A 29 6.21 -12.02 3.74
CA TRP A 29 6.44 -10.90 2.84
C TRP A 29 5.24 -10.64 1.94
N THR A 30 5.00 -9.38 1.61
CA THR A 30 4.09 -8.97 0.53
C THR A 30 4.80 -7.99 -0.39
N LEU A 31 4.09 -7.37 -1.33
CA LEU A 31 4.65 -6.41 -2.27
C LEU A 31 3.76 -5.18 -2.46
N GLY A 32 4.41 -4.06 -2.72
CA GLY A 32 3.78 -2.79 -3.09
C GLY A 32 4.38 -2.25 -4.38
N HIS A 33 3.57 -1.58 -5.18
CA HIS A 33 3.98 -1.00 -6.46
C HIS A 33 3.73 0.50 -6.48
N ILE A 34 4.77 1.29 -6.73
CA ILE A 34 4.65 2.75 -6.89
C ILE A 34 3.96 3.07 -8.21
N CYS A 35 2.70 3.49 -8.13
CA CYS A 35 1.86 3.74 -9.29
C CYS A 35 1.68 5.23 -9.64
N TYR A 36 1.89 6.11 -8.67
CA TYR A 36 1.87 7.55 -8.87
C TYR A 36 2.89 8.25 -7.99
N LEU A 37 3.43 9.35 -8.50
CA LEU A 37 4.38 10.20 -7.80
C LEU A 37 4.03 11.65 -8.10
N VAL A 38 3.90 12.46 -7.05
CA VAL A 38 3.81 13.92 -7.14
C VAL A 38 5.09 14.50 -6.58
N GLU A 39 5.79 15.29 -7.39
CA GLU A 39 6.91 16.11 -6.95
C GLU A 39 6.40 17.53 -6.67
N GLY A 40 6.66 18.04 -5.47
CA GLY A 40 6.38 19.42 -5.10
C GLY A 40 7.19 20.42 -5.91
N ILE A 41 6.74 21.68 -5.91
CA ILE A 41 7.45 22.80 -6.56
C ILE A 41 8.66 23.25 -5.72
N GLU A 42 8.59 23.08 -4.40
CA GLU A 42 9.71 23.32 -3.48
C GLU A 42 10.57 22.07 -3.35
N GLU A 43 11.90 22.26 -3.39
CA GLU A 43 12.87 21.18 -3.39
C GLU A 43 12.69 20.26 -2.17
N GLY A 44 12.41 18.97 -2.42
CA GLY A 44 12.43 17.92 -1.40
C GLY A 44 11.06 17.33 -1.03
N TYR A 45 9.94 17.93 -1.42
CA TYR A 45 8.62 17.32 -1.18
C TYR A 45 8.25 16.35 -2.29
N TYR A 46 7.93 15.11 -1.93
CA TYR A 46 7.32 14.16 -2.85
C TYR A 46 6.22 13.35 -2.14
N SER A 47 5.15 13.03 -2.86
CA SER A 47 4.09 12.14 -2.39
C SER A 47 4.05 10.88 -3.25
N ILE A 48 4.12 9.73 -2.59
CA ILE A 48 4.15 8.41 -3.25
C ILE A 48 2.79 7.75 -3.07
N THR A 49 2.17 7.36 -4.18
CA THR A 49 0.96 6.53 -4.14
C THR A 49 1.29 5.12 -4.61
N CYS A 50 0.94 4.16 -3.77
CA CYS A 50 1.22 2.75 -3.99
C CYS A 50 -0.07 1.98 -4.23
N GLY A 51 -0.01 0.98 -5.11
CA GLY A 51 -0.99 -0.11 -5.11
C GLY A 51 -0.46 -1.31 -4.36
N PHE A 52 -1.35 -1.96 -3.63
CA PHE A 52 -1.07 -3.18 -2.85
C PHE A 52 -1.97 -4.31 -3.33
N PHE A 53 -1.53 -5.56 -3.14
CA PHE A 53 -2.11 -6.72 -3.80
C PHE A 53 -2.33 -7.87 -2.85
N ASN A 54 -3.22 -8.78 -3.24
CA ASN A 54 -3.50 -10.01 -2.50
C ASN A 54 -2.43 -11.09 -2.72
N HIS A 55 -1.15 -10.76 -2.52
CA HIS A 55 -0.03 -11.68 -2.67
C HIS A 55 0.81 -11.68 -1.40
N ARG A 56 0.96 -12.86 -0.80
CA ARG A 56 1.75 -13.09 0.42
C ARG A 56 2.68 -14.27 0.21
N PHE A 57 3.91 -14.14 0.67
CA PHE A 57 5.01 -15.08 0.47
C PHE A 57 5.58 -15.45 1.82
N SER A 58 5.95 -16.72 1.99
CA SER A 58 6.50 -17.20 3.26
C SER A 58 7.93 -16.72 3.46
N THR A 59 8.67 -16.54 2.36
CA THR A 59 10.07 -16.09 2.38
C THR A 59 10.31 -14.98 1.37
N PHE A 60 11.43 -14.27 1.53
CA PHE A 60 11.85 -13.25 0.58
C PHE A 60 12.27 -13.88 -0.76
N GLU A 61 12.93 -15.04 -0.71
CA GLU A 61 13.39 -15.79 -1.88
C GLU A 61 12.21 -16.22 -2.76
N GLU A 62 11.16 -16.75 -2.13
CA GLU A 62 9.92 -17.14 -2.83
C GLU A 62 9.31 -15.93 -3.57
N LEU A 63 9.32 -14.76 -2.93
CA LEU A 63 8.82 -13.52 -3.53
C LEU A 63 9.65 -13.15 -4.77
N ILE A 64 10.98 -13.15 -4.66
CA ILE A 64 11.88 -12.80 -5.77
C ILE A 64 11.68 -13.72 -6.97
N GLU A 65 11.55 -15.02 -6.74
CA GLU A 65 11.35 -16.02 -7.80
C GLU A 65 10.01 -15.83 -8.53
N ARG A 66 8.94 -15.50 -7.79
CA ARG A 66 7.58 -15.51 -8.32
C ARG A 66 7.05 -14.14 -8.77
N GLN A 67 7.67 -13.03 -8.36
CA GLN A 67 7.10 -11.69 -8.57
C GLN A 67 6.81 -11.32 -10.04
N ASN A 68 7.59 -11.85 -10.97
CA ASN A 68 7.39 -11.61 -12.41
C ASN A 68 6.12 -12.30 -12.98
N GLU A 69 5.67 -13.39 -12.35
CA GLU A 69 4.52 -14.19 -12.79
C GLU A 69 3.19 -13.62 -12.30
N LEU A 70 3.23 -12.74 -11.29
CA LEU A 70 2.04 -12.21 -10.65
C LEU A 70 1.28 -11.26 -11.58
N SER A 71 -0.05 -11.36 -11.54
CA SER A 71 -0.91 -10.31 -12.07
C SER A 71 -1.05 -9.20 -11.04
N LEU A 72 -0.55 -8.02 -11.40
CA LEU A 72 -0.65 -6.79 -10.59
C LEU A 72 -1.71 -5.83 -11.14
N SER A 73 -2.55 -6.28 -12.08
CA SER A 73 -3.54 -5.41 -12.73
C SER A 73 -4.76 -5.07 -11.87
N LYS A 74 -4.90 -5.66 -10.69
CA LYS A 74 -6.03 -5.45 -9.78
C LYS A 74 -5.53 -5.30 -8.33
N PRO A 75 -5.13 -4.09 -7.90
CA PRO A 75 -4.82 -3.84 -6.50
C PRO A 75 -6.05 -4.03 -5.61
N VAL A 76 -5.78 -4.39 -4.35
CA VAL A 76 -6.78 -4.43 -3.26
C VAL A 76 -6.89 -3.09 -2.54
N PHE A 77 -5.77 -2.37 -2.45
CA PHE A 77 -5.69 -1.00 -1.94
C PHE A 77 -4.89 -0.13 -2.89
N VAL A 78 -5.26 1.15 -2.98
CA VAL A 78 -4.41 2.21 -3.50
C VAL A 78 -4.50 3.38 -2.53
N PHE A 79 -3.37 3.88 -2.06
CA PHE A 79 -3.34 5.08 -1.22
C PHE A 79 -1.97 5.75 -1.27
N THR A 80 -1.95 7.04 -0.93
CA THR A 80 -0.71 7.75 -0.68
C THR A 80 -0.14 7.29 0.66
N ILE A 81 1.13 6.92 0.65
CA ILE A 81 1.81 6.45 1.85
C ILE A 81 2.34 7.66 2.63
N ALA A 82 2.07 7.69 3.93
CA ALA A 82 2.65 8.69 4.83
C ALA A 82 4.13 8.42 5.13
N ASP A 83 4.52 7.16 4.91
CA ASP A 83 5.84 6.66 5.20
C ASP A 83 6.80 6.86 4.03
N ASP A 84 8.05 7.15 4.35
CA ASP A 84 9.13 7.06 3.39
C ASP A 84 9.48 5.55 3.17
N PRO A 85 9.20 4.97 1.99
CA PRO A 85 9.50 3.57 1.72
C PRO A 85 11.01 3.28 1.78
N PHE A 86 11.86 4.30 1.62
CA PHE A 86 13.32 4.19 1.72
C PHE A 86 13.80 4.13 3.18
N LYS A 87 12.99 4.61 4.14
CA LYS A 87 13.31 4.53 5.58
C LYS A 87 12.72 3.27 6.25
N LYS A 88 11.77 2.59 5.61
CA LYS A 88 11.27 1.29 6.06
C LYS A 88 12.18 0.15 5.56
N LYS A 89 12.05 -1.04 6.14
CA LYS A 89 12.74 -2.28 5.71
C LYS A 89 12.23 -2.81 4.34
N TRP A 90 11.64 -1.96 3.52
CA TRP A 90 11.18 -2.32 2.18
C TRP A 90 12.40 -2.55 1.30
N LYS A 91 12.35 -3.60 0.49
CA LYS A 91 13.44 -3.94 -0.42
C LYS A 91 12.98 -3.68 -1.84
N LEU A 92 13.72 -2.88 -2.60
CA LEU A 92 13.49 -2.73 -4.03
C LEU A 92 13.77 -4.07 -4.71
N ILE A 93 12.79 -4.60 -5.44
CA ILE A 93 12.88 -5.91 -6.10
C ILE A 93 12.71 -5.85 -7.61
N GLY A 94 12.34 -4.68 -8.15
CA GLY A 94 12.23 -4.48 -9.57
C GLY A 94 11.56 -3.17 -9.95
N ASN A 95 11.38 -2.98 -11.24
CA ASN A 95 10.61 -1.89 -11.82
C ASN A 95 9.66 -2.49 -12.86
N ARG A 96 8.36 -2.27 -12.70
CA ARG A 96 7.34 -2.86 -13.57
C ARG A 96 6.22 -1.87 -13.79
N LYS A 97 6.07 -1.39 -15.03
CA LYS A 97 4.92 -0.57 -15.38
C LYS A 97 3.65 -1.43 -15.37
N VAL A 98 2.70 -1.08 -14.51
CA VAL A 98 1.43 -1.80 -14.37
C VAL A 98 0.27 -0.87 -14.72
N GLU A 99 -0.69 -1.40 -15.48
CA GLU A 99 -1.98 -0.76 -15.73
C GLU A 99 -3.05 -1.40 -14.84
N TYR A 100 -3.67 -0.59 -13.97
CA TYR A 100 -4.73 -1.04 -13.08
C TYR A 100 -6.07 -1.05 -13.82
N LYS A 101 -6.79 -2.16 -13.71
CA LYS A 101 -8.05 -2.41 -14.43
C LYS A 101 -9.30 -2.04 -13.63
N ASN A 102 -9.19 -1.91 -12.32
CA ASN A 102 -10.30 -1.69 -11.40
C ASN A 102 -10.25 -0.34 -10.68
N VAL A 103 -9.30 0.54 -11.03
CA VAL A 103 -9.19 1.88 -10.46
C VAL A 103 -8.42 2.79 -11.40
N ASN A 104 -8.90 4.02 -11.60
CA ASN A 104 -8.15 5.08 -12.26
C ASN A 104 -7.44 5.94 -11.21
N VAL A 105 -6.19 5.63 -10.91
CA VAL A 105 -5.43 6.30 -9.84
C VAL A 105 -5.42 7.82 -10.02
N GLU A 106 -5.28 8.31 -11.24
CA GLU A 106 -5.11 9.75 -11.50
C GLU A 106 -6.35 10.57 -11.15
N GLU A 107 -7.56 9.98 -11.16
CA GLU A 107 -8.81 10.66 -10.79
C GLU A 107 -8.93 10.92 -9.28
N HIS A 108 -8.25 10.12 -8.47
CA HIS A 108 -8.27 10.21 -7.01
C HIS A 108 -7.13 11.10 -6.47
N ILE A 109 -6.14 11.43 -7.30
CA ILE A 109 -5.06 12.34 -6.91
C ILE A 109 -5.58 13.77 -6.95
N THR A 110 -5.80 14.35 -5.77
CA THR A 110 -6.42 15.67 -5.63
C THR A 110 -5.70 16.56 -4.63
N GLY A 111 -6.05 17.85 -4.64
CA GLY A 111 -5.52 18.84 -3.71
C GLY A 111 -4.08 19.26 -3.99
N THR A 112 -3.60 20.25 -3.24
CA THR A 112 -2.26 20.86 -3.42
C THR A 112 -1.13 19.84 -3.27
N TRP A 113 -1.31 18.87 -2.38
CA TRP A 113 -0.31 17.85 -2.05
C TRP A 113 -0.34 16.64 -2.98
N GLY A 114 -1.39 16.50 -3.80
CA GLY A 114 -1.52 15.38 -4.73
C GLY A 114 -1.65 14.03 -4.02
N TRP A 115 -2.43 14.00 -2.94
CA TRP A 115 -2.74 12.77 -2.21
C TRP A 115 -3.93 12.05 -2.82
N TYR A 116 -3.89 10.73 -2.77
CA TYR A 116 -4.99 9.84 -3.12
C TYR A 116 -6.12 10.03 -2.11
N ASP A 117 -7.29 10.45 -2.58
CA ASP A 117 -8.47 10.74 -1.74
C ASP A 117 -8.21 11.73 -0.59
N LYS A 118 -7.25 12.65 -0.81
CA LYS A 118 -6.89 13.76 0.11
C LYS A 118 -6.28 13.32 1.44
N GLU A 119 -5.78 12.10 1.53
CA GLU A 119 -5.18 11.58 2.74
C GLU A 119 -3.98 10.67 2.47
N GLU A 120 -3.14 10.55 3.49
CA GLU A 120 -2.02 9.63 3.53
C GLU A 120 -2.26 8.57 4.61
N LYS A 121 -1.72 7.37 4.41
CA LYS A 121 -1.96 6.22 5.30
C LYS A 121 -0.65 5.58 5.73
N ASP A 122 -0.61 5.12 6.99
CA ASP A 122 0.42 4.20 7.45
C ASP A 122 0.18 2.84 6.82
N THR A 123 1.16 2.40 6.03
CA THR A 123 1.04 1.17 5.26
C THR A 123 1.15 -0.07 6.14
N HIS A 124 1.88 0.02 7.26
CA HIS A 124 2.18 -1.15 8.09
C HIS A 124 0.90 -1.76 8.65
N TRP A 125 0.12 -1.00 9.41
CA TRP A 125 -1.11 -1.50 10.03
C TRP A 125 -2.13 -2.02 9.03
N VAL A 126 -2.30 -1.31 7.90
CA VAL A 126 -3.26 -1.70 6.86
C VAL A 126 -2.91 -3.06 6.25
N LEU A 127 -1.65 -3.28 5.88
CA LEU A 127 -1.23 -4.56 5.29
C LEU A 127 -1.29 -5.71 6.29
N GLU A 128 -0.87 -5.46 7.53
CA GLU A 128 -0.84 -6.46 8.59
C GLU A 128 -2.26 -6.93 8.97
N MET A 129 -3.23 -6.00 9.03
CA MET A 129 -4.64 -6.34 9.22
C MET A 129 -5.23 -7.07 8.01
N TYR A 130 -4.88 -6.63 6.79
CA TYR A 130 -5.37 -7.28 5.58
C TYR A 130 -4.93 -8.74 5.51
N PHE A 131 -3.70 -9.06 5.92
CA PHE A 131 -3.18 -10.43 5.95
C PHE A 131 -3.54 -11.23 7.21
N GLY A 132 -4.44 -10.70 8.06
CA GLY A 132 -4.97 -11.41 9.22
C GLY A 132 -3.97 -11.59 10.37
N ILE A 133 -2.89 -10.81 10.37
CA ILE A 133 -1.86 -10.80 11.40
C ILE A 133 -2.35 -9.95 12.58
N TYR A 134 -3.01 -8.83 12.27
CA TYR A 134 -3.77 -8.04 13.23
C TYR A 134 -5.27 -8.15 12.95
N PRO A 135 -6.12 -7.88 13.96
CA PRO A 135 -7.56 -7.88 13.73
C PRO A 135 -8.01 -6.78 12.77
N TRP A 136 -8.89 -7.15 11.84
CA TRP A 136 -9.48 -6.26 10.82
C TRP A 136 -10.19 -5.04 11.41
N ASP A 137 -10.81 -5.21 12.59
CA ASP A 137 -11.59 -4.20 13.30
C ASP A 137 -10.80 -3.53 14.45
N SER A 138 -9.47 -3.47 14.34
CA SER A 138 -8.61 -2.87 15.37
C SER A 138 -8.61 -1.34 15.38
N PHE A 139 -9.03 -0.69 14.29
CA PHE A 139 -9.18 0.76 14.25
C PHE A 139 -10.42 1.22 15.04
N TYR A 140 -10.41 2.48 15.47
CA TYR A 140 -11.57 3.07 16.18
C TYR A 140 -12.85 2.98 15.34
N ASP A 141 -12.77 3.29 14.05
CA ASP A 141 -13.82 3.02 13.09
C ASP A 141 -13.67 1.59 12.55
N LYS A 142 -14.60 0.71 12.92
CA LYS A 142 -14.60 -0.69 12.50
C LYS A 142 -14.79 -0.87 10.99
N SER A 143 -15.36 0.13 10.30
CA SER A 143 -15.53 0.11 8.84
C SER A 143 -14.31 0.62 8.08
N PHE A 144 -13.28 1.11 8.78
CA PHE A 144 -12.11 1.74 8.18
C PHE A 144 -11.44 0.85 7.12
N MET A 145 -11.17 -0.41 7.45
CA MET A 145 -10.52 -1.34 6.52
C MET A 145 -11.39 -1.65 5.30
N ASP A 146 -12.70 -1.74 5.48
CA ASP A 146 -13.65 -1.96 4.38
C ASP A 146 -13.72 -0.74 3.45
N ASN A 147 -13.64 0.48 4.01
CA ASN A 147 -13.64 1.73 3.25
C ASN A 147 -12.35 1.96 2.45
N LEU A 148 -11.23 1.35 2.86
CA LEU A 148 -9.96 1.43 2.14
C LEU A 148 -9.91 0.55 0.88
N LEU A 149 -10.73 -0.51 0.82
CA LEU A 149 -10.72 -1.44 -0.30
C LEU A 149 -11.14 -0.74 -1.59
N ILE A 150 -10.40 -1.02 -2.67
CA ILE A 150 -10.81 -0.57 -4.01
C ILE A 150 -12.21 -1.14 -4.33
N PRO A 151 -13.13 -0.35 -4.93
CA PRO A 151 -14.47 -0.81 -5.25
C PRO A 151 -14.50 -2.19 -5.91
N GLY A 152 -15.35 -3.07 -5.37
CA GLY A 152 -15.50 -4.46 -5.82
C GLY A 152 -14.52 -5.46 -5.20
N GLN A 153 -13.51 -5.01 -4.47
CA GLN A 153 -12.70 -5.87 -3.60
C GLN A 153 -13.45 -6.17 -2.31
N LYS A 154 -13.07 -7.26 -1.65
CA LYS A 154 -13.70 -7.72 -0.41
C LYS A 154 -12.63 -8.09 0.60
N LYS A 155 -12.98 -8.02 1.88
CA LYS A 155 -12.20 -8.61 2.96
C LYS A 155 -11.81 -10.05 2.59
N PRO A 156 -10.52 -10.42 2.64
CA PRO A 156 -10.08 -11.76 2.28
C PRO A 156 -10.53 -12.77 3.35
N PRO A 157 -10.76 -14.05 2.99
CA PRO A 157 -11.29 -15.06 3.91
C PRO A 157 -10.34 -15.40 5.07
N PHE A 158 -9.05 -15.07 4.94
CA PHE A 158 -8.05 -15.26 5.98
C PHE A 158 -7.92 -14.07 6.94
N ALA A 159 -8.51 -12.91 6.62
CA ALA A 159 -8.54 -11.78 7.56
C ALA A 159 -9.51 -12.11 8.71
N ARG A 160 -9.12 -11.76 9.93
CA ARG A 160 -9.82 -12.11 11.16
C ARG A 160 -10.25 -10.87 11.92
N ASP A 161 -11.43 -10.89 12.53
CA ASP A 161 -11.86 -9.87 13.48
C ASP A 161 -11.32 -10.16 14.88
N LYS A 162 -11.32 -9.17 15.77
CA LYS A 162 -10.70 -9.27 17.11
C LYS A 162 -11.25 -10.41 17.94
N ILE A 163 -12.54 -10.73 17.78
CA ILE A 163 -13.21 -11.85 18.46
C ILE A 163 -12.62 -13.22 18.10
N SER A 164 -11.95 -13.33 16.95
CA SER A 164 -11.34 -14.57 16.46
C SER A 164 -9.90 -14.77 16.92
N PHE A 165 -9.33 -13.84 17.70
CA PHE A 165 -7.99 -13.96 18.28
C PHE A 165 -8.09 -14.40 19.74
N SER A 166 -7.19 -15.29 20.16
CA SER A 166 -6.99 -15.58 21.57
C SER A 166 -6.31 -14.42 22.31
N GLU A 167 -6.47 -14.35 23.63
CA GLU A 167 -5.76 -13.35 24.45
C GLU A 167 -4.23 -13.46 24.31
N ILE A 168 -3.71 -14.67 24.10
CA ILE A 168 -2.27 -14.90 23.93
C ILE A 168 -1.80 -14.31 22.60
N GLU A 169 -2.55 -14.52 21.53
CA GLU A 169 -2.25 -13.92 20.23
C GLU A 169 -2.29 -12.39 20.32
N LEU A 170 -3.34 -11.81 20.91
CA LEU A 170 -3.46 -10.36 21.08
C LEU A 170 -2.28 -9.77 21.86
N LYS A 171 -1.90 -10.38 22.99
CA LYS A 171 -0.72 -9.95 23.77
C LYS A 171 0.57 -10.04 22.96
N SER A 172 0.73 -11.07 22.13
CA SER A 172 1.95 -11.25 21.32
C SER A 172 2.13 -10.16 20.25
N ILE A 173 1.03 -9.55 19.81
CA ILE A 173 1.02 -8.46 18.84
C ILE A 173 0.80 -7.09 19.49
N GLY A 174 0.84 -7.00 20.82
CA GLY A 174 0.73 -5.75 21.57
C GLY A 174 -0.68 -5.15 21.65
N LEU A 175 -1.72 -5.99 21.57
CA LEU A 175 -3.14 -5.62 21.69
C LEU A 175 -3.85 -6.24 22.90
#